data_AF-A0A939VCV8-F1
#
_entry.id   AF-A0A939VCV8-F1
#
_cell.length_a   1.000
_cell.length_b   1.000
_cell.length_c   1.000
_cell.angle_alpha   90.00
_cell.angle_beta   90.00
_cell.angle_gamma   90.00
#
_symmetry.space_group_name_H-M   'P 1'
#
loop_
_entity.id
_entity.type
_entity.pdbx_description
1 polymer ?
#
loop_
_entity_poly.entity_id
_entity_poly.type
_entity_poly.pdbx_seq_one_letter_code
_entity_poly.pdbx_strand_id
1 'polypeptide(L)'
;GDFDYTRMMTIDEHNSIVMHAGLGIAYPYGNSDMLPFEKRYFSGGANSVRGWSVRGLGPGKFKGHDGAIDFINQTGDMKIDLNLEYRTHLFWKFNGAFFIDGGNIWTLRAYKDQPGGQFKINEFYKQIAVAYGLGIRLNFDYFILRFDMGMKAIDPAYETRKEHYPAIHPDLGRDFSFHFAVGMPF
;
A
#
# COMPACT_ATOMS: atom_id res chain seq x y z
N GLY A 1 15.40 9.13 4.07
CA GLY A 1 14.79 10.44 4.31
C GLY A 1 13.32 10.23 4.09
N ASP A 2 12.52 10.50 5.11
CA ASP A 2 11.10 10.18 5.11
C ASP A 2 10.30 11.47 5.25
N PHE A 3 9.27 11.59 4.42
CA PHE A 3 8.30 12.65 4.48
C PHE A 3 6.93 12.02 4.67
N ASP A 4 6.21 12.47 5.69
CA ASP A 4 4.88 12.00 6.00
C ASP A 4 3.95 13.20 6.20
N TYR A 5 2.79 13.15 5.56
CA TYR A 5 1.79 14.19 5.67
C TYR A 5 0.41 13.57 5.82
N THR A 6 -0.22 13.79 6.98
CA THR A 6 -1.57 13.35 7.27
C THR A 6 -2.47 14.56 7.52
N ARG A 7 -3.63 14.60 6.84
CA ARG A 7 -4.64 15.63 7.01
C ARG A 7 -6.00 15.01 7.26
N MET A 8 -6.61 15.37 8.38
CA MET A 8 -8.01 15.04 8.70
C MET A 8 -8.90 16.26 8.47
N MET A 9 -10.02 16.05 7.79
CA MET A 9 -11.07 17.03 7.54
C MET A 9 -12.38 16.47 8.08
N THR A 10 -12.87 17.05 9.17
CA THR A 10 -14.19 16.73 9.72
C THR A 10 -15.23 17.45 8.87
N ILE A 11 -16.16 16.69 8.29
CA ILE A 11 -17.26 17.25 7.48
C ILE A 11 -18.43 17.59 8.40
N ASP A 12 -18.77 16.67 9.29
CA ASP A 12 -19.81 16.81 10.30
C ASP A 12 -19.44 16.03 11.56
N GLU A 13 -20.35 15.98 12.54
CA GLU A 13 -20.13 15.30 13.82
C GLU A 13 -19.88 13.77 13.69
N HIS A 14 -20.28 13.17 12.58
CA HIS A 14 -20.25 11.73 12.35
C HIS A 14 -19.29 11.32 11.21
N ASN A 15 -18.90 12.25 10.34
CA ASN A 15 -18.18 11.98 9.10
C ASN A 15 -16.88 12.77 9.02
N SER A 16 -15.80 12.07 8.67
CA SER A 16 -14.49 12.68 8.45
C SER A 16 -13.77 12.05 7.28
N ILE A 17 -13.02 12.87 6.55
CA ILE A 17 -12.09 12.42 5.52
C ILE A 17 -10.68 12.51 6.09
N VAL A 18 -9.92 11.43 5.96
CA VAL A 18 -8.50 11.37 6.28
C VAL A 18 -7.74 11.13 5.00
N MET A 19 -6.75 11.99 4.77
CA MET A 19 -5.82 11.90 3.68
C MET A 19 -4.43 11.70 4.26
N HIS A 20 -3.67 10.78 3.69
CA HIS A 20 -2.31 10.53 4.09
C HIS A 20 -1.43 10.34 2.85
N ALA A 21 -0.25 10.95 2.89
CA ALA A 21 0.75 10.85 1.85
C ALA A 21 2.13 10.66 2.50
N GLY A 22 2.75 9.53 2.21
CA GLY A 22 4.09 9.17 2.64
C GLY A 22 5.04 9.06 1.46
N LEU A 23 6.23 9.61 1.58
CA LEU A 23 7.32 9.49 0.62
C LEU A 23 8.61 9.15 1.37
N GLY A 24 9.19 8.01 1.06
CA GLY A 24 10.47 7.54 1.61
C GLY A 24 11.50 7.43 0.51
N ILE A 25 12.70 7.98 0.72
CA ILE A 25 13.84 7.82 -0.18
C ILE A 25 15.07 7.48 0.66
N ALA A 26 15.68 6.34 0.39
CA ALA A 26 16.93 5.90 0.97
C ALA A 26 17.98 5.83 -0.14
N TYR A 27 19.11 6.48 0.09
CA TYR A 27 20.23 6.49 -0.83
C TYR A 27 21.47 5.98 -0.09
N PRO A 28 22.13 4.90 -0.55
CA PRO A 28 23.37 4.46 0.04
C PRO A 28 24.49 5.46 -0.30
N TYR A 29 25.25 5.89 0.71
CA TYR A 29 26.34 6.86 0.55
C TYR A 29 27.67 6.25 1.03
N GLY A 30 28.77 6.60 0.38
CA GLY A 30 30.12 6.13 0.71
C GLY A 30 30.48 4.83 -0.02
N ASN A 31 30.95 3.83 0.74
CA ASN A 31 31.54 2.59 0.21
C ASN A 31 30.54 1.46 -0.08
N SER A 32 29.23 1.73 -0.02
CA SER A 32 28.21 0.72 -0.31
C SER A 32 27.41 1.12 -1.53
N ASP A 33 27.33 0.23 -2.51
CA ASP A 33 26.48 0.40 -3.70
C ASP A 33 25.03 -0.03 -3.46
N MET A 34 24.75 -0.69 -2.33
CA MET A 34 23.44 -1.21 -1.97
C MET A 34 23.07 -0.86 -0.52
N LEU A 35 21.78 -0.62 -0.27
CA LEU A 35 21.27 -0.46 1.09
C LEU A 35 21.17 -1.83 1.79
N PRO A 36 21.55 -1.93 3.07
CA PRO A 36 21.24 -3.10 3.88
C PRO A 36 19.76 -3.41 3.84
N PHE A 37 19.40 -4.69 3.82
CA PHE A 37 18.01 -5.14 3.66
C PHE A 37 17.07 -4.54 4.71
N GLU A 38 17.53 -4.34 5.96
CA GLU A 38 16.73 -3.76 7.04
C GLU A 38 16.42 -2.26 6.85
N LYS A 39 17.16 -1.59 5.96
CA LYS A 39 17.00 -0.17 5.62
C LYS A 39 16.23 0.05 4.32
N ARG A 40 15.85 -1.02 3.61
CA ARG A 40 15.03 -0.94 2.41
C ARG A 40 13.55 -0.83 2.76
N TYR A 41 12.80 -0.12 1.95
CA TYR A 41 11.37 0.03 2.12
C TYR A 41 10.62 -1.17 1.56
N PHE A 42 9.46 -1.44 2.16
CA PHE A 42 8.47 -2.37 1.66
C PHE A 42 7.09 -1.72 1.69
N SER A 43 6.18 -2.21 0.85
CA SER A 43 4.79 -1.76 0.79
C SER A 43 3.82 -2.95 0.81
N GLY A 44 2.55 -2.66 1.08
CA GLY A 44 1.49 -3.64 1.31
C GLY A 44 1.23 -3.93 2.79
N GLY A 45 -0.01 -4.29 3.10
CA GLY A 45 -0.50 -4.62 4.43
C GLY A 45 -1.40 -3.55 5.06
N ALA A 46 -1.83 -3.81 6.30
CA ALA A 46 -2.86 -3.06 7.02
C ALA A 46 -2.59 -1.55 7.22
N ASN A 47 -1.33 -1.12 7.12
CA ASN A 47 -0.88 0.26 7.37
C ASN A 47 -0.24 0.93 6.13
N SER A 48 -0.39 0.32 4.95
CA SER A 48 0.12 0.84 3.68
C SER A 48 -0.97 0.62 2.63
N VAL A 49 -0.75 -0.23 1.62
CA VAL A 49 -1.77 -0.58 0.64
C VAL A 49 -2.51 -1.86 1.06
N ARG A 50 -3.73 -1.72 1.59
CA ARG A 50 -4.52 -2.81 2.21
C ARG A 50 -5.07 -3.86 1.23
N GLY A 51 -4.95 -3.64 -0.07
CA GLY A 51 -5.28 -4.66 -1.09
C GLY A 51 -4.16 -5.68 -1.33
N TRP A 52 -2.97 -5.47 -0.74
CA TRP A 52 -1.85 -6.40 -0.82
C TRP A 52 -1.47 -6.92 0.56
N SER A 53 -1.05 -8.18 0.61
CA SER A 53 -0.38 -8.75 1.77
C SER A 53 0.86 -7.93 2.16
N VAL A 54 1.24 -8.03 3.43
CA VAL A 54 2.45 -7.38 3.95
C VAL A 54 3.66 -7.78 3.10
N ARG A 55 4.40 -6.78 2.58
CA ARG A 55 5.56 -6.96 1.68
C ARG A 55 5.23 -7.58 0.31
N GLY A 56 3.96 -7.65 -0.07
CA GLY A 56 3.53 -8.24 -1.34
C GLY A 56 3.56 -7.27 -2.52
N LEU A 57 3.83 -5.97 -2.31
CA LEU A 57 3.75 -4.94 -3.34
C LEU A 57 5.14 -4.44 -3.78
N GLY A 58 5.37 -4.50 -5.09
CA GLY A 58 6.56 -3.96 -5.77
C GLY A 58 7.81 -4.85 -5.67
N PRO A 59 8.99 -4.31 -6.06
CA PRO A 59 9.21 -2.96 -6.61
C PRO A 59 8.76 -2.77 -8.06
N GLY A 60 8.17 -1.62 -8.38
CA GLY A 60 7.74 -1.27 -9.73
C GLY A 60 6.76 -2.31 -10.31
N LYS A 61 7.16 -2.97 -11.40
CA LYS A 61 6.43 -4.10 -12.01
C LYS A 61 6.96 -5.48 -11.61
N PHE A 62 7.91 -5.55 -10.68
CA PHE A 62 8.55 -6.80 -10.31
C PHE A 62 7.54 -7.77 -9.70
N LYS A 63 7.63 -9.03 -10.13
CA LYS A 63 6.86 -10.16 -9.61
C LYS A 63 7.85 -11.22 -9.12
N GLY A 64 7.64 -11.72 -7.91
CA GLY A 64 8.38 -12.88 -7.39
C GLY A 64 8.20 -14.11 -8.28
N HIS A 65 9.16 -15.04 -8.23
CA HIS A 65 9.04 -16.32 -8.93
C HIS A 65 7.72 -17.02 -8.53
N ASP A 66 6.98 -17.49 -9.53
CA ASP A 66 5.67 -18.16 -9.39
C ASP A 66 4.54 -17.33 -8.72
N GLY A 67 4.71 -16.01 -8.58
CA GLY A 67 3.71 -15.16 -7.90
C GLY A 67 3.66 -15.35 -6.38
N ALA A 68 4.61 -16.09 -5.81
CA ALA A 68 4.84 -16.11 -4.37
C ALA A 68 5.50 -14.81 -3.92
N ILE A 69 5.23 -14.42 -2.67
CA ILE A 69 5.83 -13.25 -2.03
C ILE A 69 7.32 -13.53 -1.83
N ASP A 70 8.17 -12.84 -2.58
CA ASP A 70 9.62 -12.89 -2.42
C ASP A 70 10.04 -11.78 -1.45
N PHE A 71 10.03 -12.10 -0.16
CA PHE A 71 10.35 -11.14 0.91
C PHE A 71 11.72 -10.47 0.73
N ILE A 72 12.67 -11.12 0.05
CA ILE A 72 14.01 -10.58 -0.17
C ILE A 72 13.97 -9.56 -1.30
N ASN A 73 13.33 -9.91 -2.42
CA ASN A 73 13.32 -9.08 -3.62
C ASN A 73 12.18 -8.04 -3.69
N GLN A 74 11.14 -8.15 -2.87
CA GLN A 74 10.05 -7.16 -2.76
C GLN A 74 10.41 -6.00 -1.82
N THR A 75 11.60 -5.45 -2.03
CA THR A 75 12.12 -4.30 -1.28
C THR A 75 12.68 -3.25 -2.23
N GLY A 76 12.56 -1.98 -1.85
CA GLY A 76 12.94 -0.82 -2.65
C GLY A 76 13.73 0.23 -1.89
N ASP A 77 14.32 1.14 -2.63
CA ASP A 77 15.08 2.27 -2.10
C ASP A 77 14.19 3.53 -1.98
N MET A 78 13.09 3.57 -2.74
CA MET A 78 12.08 4.62 -2.73
C MET A 78 10.71 4.00 -2.45
N LYS A 79 9.87 4.73 -1.72
CA LYS A 79 8.50 4.36 -1.38
C LYS A 79 7.59 5.55 -1.54
N ILE A 80 6.43 5.34 -2.16
CA ILE A 80 5.34 6.30 -2.18
C ILE A 80 4.11 5.56 -1.69
N ASP A 81 3.49 6.07 -0.62
CA ASP A 81 2.21 5.61 -0.11
C ASP A 81 1.23 6.79 -0.09
N LEU A 82 0.02 6.55 -0.56
CA LEU A 82 -1.09 7.49 -0.63
C LEU A 82 -2.31 6.77 -0.08
N ASN A 83 -3.09 7.47 0.72
CA ASN A 83 -4.25 6.91 1.37
C ASN A 83 -5.32 8.00 1.46
N LEU A 84 -6.51 7.64 1.03
CA LEU A 84 -7.71 8.45 1.16
C LEU A 84 -8.76 7.60 1.85
N GLU A 85 -9.26 8.07 2.98
CA GLU A 85 -10.18 7.32 3.80
C GLU A 85 -11.35 8.18 4.26
N TYR A 86 -12.56 7.77 3.92
CA TYR A 86 -13.80 8.33 4.42
C TYR A 86 -14.29 7.52 5.63
N ARG A 87 -14.40 8.16 6.78
CA ARG A 87 -14.82 7.56 8.05
C ARG A 87 -16.20 8.08 8.39
N THR A 88 -17.10 7.16 8.75
CA THR A 88 -18.47 7.49 9.14
C THR A 88 -18.85 6.74 10.41
N HIS A 89 -19.50 7.42 11.34
CA HIS A 89 -20.13 6.78 12.48
C HIS A 89 -21.42 6.09 12.01
N LEU A 90 -21.53 4.78 12.24
CA LEU A 90 -22.70 4.02 11.80
C LEU A 90 -23.76 3.97 12.91
N PHE A 91 -23.46 3.23 13.98
CA PHE A 91 -24.32 3.10 15.16
C PHE A 91 -23.53 2.51 16.33
N TRP A 92 -23.90 2.88 17.55
CA TRP A 92 -23.28 2.36 18.78
C TRP A 92 -21.75 2.49 18.78
N LYS A 93 -20.99 1.39 18.84
CA LYS A 93 -19.52 1.39 18.81
C LYS A 93 -18.96 1.17 17.40
N PHE A 94 -19.81 1.04 16.37
CA PHE A 94 -19.43 0.76 15.00
C PHE A 94 -19.18 2.04 14.20
N ASN A 95 -18.00 2.14 13.62
CA ASN A 95 -17.66 3.15 12.62
C ASN A 95 -17.31 2.45 11.31
N GLY A 96 -17.86 2.92 10.20
CA GLY A 96 -17.50 2.54 8.86
C GLY A 96 -16.28 3.32 8.38
N ALA A 97 -15.48 2.69 7.54
CA ALA A 97 -14.41 3.32 6.81
C ALA A 97 -14.48 2.87 5.34
N PHE A 98 -14.35 3.79 4.42
CA PHE A 98 -14.21 3.52 3.00
C PHE A 98 -12.85 4.05 2.61
N PHE A 99 -12.02 3.24 1.98
CA PHE A 99 -10.67 3.66 1.69
C PHE A 99 -10.24 3.38 0.26
N ILE A 100 -9.33 4.22 -0.20
CA ILE A 100 -8.59 4.06 -1.44
C ILE A 100 -7.12 4.25 -1.07
N ASP A 101 -6.35 3.19 -1.25
CA ASP A 101 -4.92 3.18 -1.01
C ASP A 101 -4.20 3.14 -2.34
N GLY A 102 -3.15 3.92 -2.50
CA GLY A 102 -2.31 3.93 -3.69
C GLY A 102 -0.86 3.93 -3.27
N GLY A 103 -0.02 3.13 -3.89
CA GLY A 103 1.39 3.15 -3.56
C GLY A 103 2.22 2.23 -4.42
N ASN A 104 3.53 2.40 -4.32
CA ASN A 104 4.50 1.41 -4.76
C ASN A 104 5.86 1.70 -4.12
N ILE A 105 6.77 0.75 -4.27
CA ILE A 105 8.19 0.91 -3.99
C ILE A 105 8.98 0.78 -5.28
N TRP A 106 10.14 1.43 -5.33
CA TRP A 106 11.04 1.37 -6.48
C TRP A 106 12.48 1.30 -6.02
N THR A 107 13.36 0.88 -6.92
CA THR A 107 14.81 0.96 -6.72
C THR A 107 15.38 2.17 -7.42
N LEU A 108 16.36 2.82 -6.81
CA LEU A 108 17.05 3.95 -7.45
C LEU A 108 18.04 3.47 -8.50
N ARG A 109 18.57 2.25 -8.32
CA ARG A 109 19.51 1.59 -9.23
C ARG A 109 18.85 0.37 -9.89
N ALA A 110 19.39 -0.02 -11.05
CA ALA A 110 19.01 -1.26 -11.70
C ALA A 110 19.72 -2.44 -11.01
N TYR A 111 18.97 -3.28 -10.31
CA TYR A 111 19.46 -4.54 -9.75
C TYR A 111 19.05 -5.69 -10.66
N LYS A 112 19.97 -6.63 -10.92
CA LYS A 112 19.72 -7.79 -11.80
C LYS A 112 18.62 -8.69 -11.26
N ASP A 113 18.51 -8.78 -9.93
CA ASP A 113 17.55 -9.63 -9.24
C ASP A 113 16.15 -9.00 -9.13
N GLN A 114 15.98 -7.73 -9.54
CA GLN A 114 14.73 -6.97 -9.48
C GLN A 114 14.38 -6.30 -10.83
N PRO A 115 14.22 -7.07 -11.92
CA PRO A 115 13.89 -6.52 -13.23
C PRO A 115 12.57 -5.74 -13.19
N GLY A 116 12.55 -4.54 -13.78
CA GLY A 116 11.36 -3.67 -13.82
C GLY A 116 11.02 -2.93 -12.53
N GLY A 117 11.85 -3.07 -11.48
CA GLY A 117 11.71 -2.34 -10.21
C GLY A 117 12.33 -0.94 -10.18
N GLN A 118 13.14 -0.59 -11.18
CA GLN A 118 13.84 0.70 -11.23
C GLN A 118 12.87 1.87 -11.41
N PHE A 119 13.03 2.90 -10.58
CA PHE A 119 12.32 4.16 -10.72
C PHE A 119 12.72 4.85 -12.03
N LYS A 120 11.74 5.10 -12.88
CA LYS A 120 11.90 5.92 -14.08
C LYS A 120 10.79 6.96 -14.12
N ILE A 121 11.17 8.23 -14.24
CA ILE A 121 10.23 9.37 -14.25
C ILE A 121 9.14 9.22 -15.35
N ASN A 122 9.46 8.56 -16.46
CA ASN A 122 8.51 8.37 -17.56
C ASN A 122 7.61 7.13 -17.41
N GLU A 123 7.86 6.27 -16.42
CA GLU A 123 7.13 5.00 -16.24
C GLU A 123 6.48 4.88 -14.85
N PHE A 124 6.98 5.56 -13.81
CA PHE A 124 6.56 5.35 -12.42
C PHE A 124 5.05 5.54 -12.20
N TYR A 125 4.44 6.52 -12.88
CA TYR A 125 3.00 6.80 -12.72
C TYR A 125 2.11 5.64 -13.21
N LYS A 126 2.60 4.82 -14.16
CA LYS A 126 1.91 3.59 -14.63
C LYS A 126 2.12 2.41 -13.69
N GLN A 127 3.07 2.54 -12.78
CA GLN A 127 3.45 1.50 -11.84
C GLN A 127 2.81 1.74 -10.47
N ILE A 128 1.97 2.77 -10.29
CA ILE A 128 1.30 2.99 -9.01
C ILE A 128 0.22 1.92 -8.86
N ALA A 129 0.34 1.10 -7.82
CA ALA A 129 -0.69 0.15 -7.47
C ALA A 129 -1.79 0.86 -6.69
N VAL A 130 -3.03 0.49 -6.95
CA VAL A 130 -4.20 1.09 -6.29
C VAL A 130 -5.09 -0.01 -5.76
N ALA A 131 -5.53 0.12 -4.52
CA ALA A 131 -6.55 -0.69 -3.89
C ALA A 131 -7.69 0.19 -3.41
N TYR A 132 -8.89 -0.38 -3.34
CA TYR A 132 -10.01 0.20 -2.63
C TYR A 132 -10.58 -0.81 -1.66
N GLY A 133 -11.30 -0.36 -0.65
CA GLY A 133 -11.85 -1.28 0.32
C GLY A 133 -12.80 -0.65 1.31
N LEU A 134 -13.33 -1.54 2.13
CA LEU A 134 -14.26 -1.23 3.20
C LEU A 134 -13.67 -1.68 4.52
N GLY A 135 -13.75 -0.83 5.52
CA GLY A 135 -13.30 -1.07 6.87
C GLY A 135 -14.45 -0.95 7.85
N ILE A 136 -14.46 -1.82 8.86
CA ILE A 136 -15.33 -1.69 10.03
C ILE A 136 -14.44 -1.51 11.26
N ARG A 137 -14.78 -0.53 12.09
CA ARG A 137 -14.05 -0.17 13.29
C ARG A 137 -14.94 -0.24 14.51
N LEU A 138 -14.54 -1.02 15.49
CA LEU A 138 -15.21 -1.11 16.78
C LEU A 138 -14.45 -0.29 17.80
N ASN A 139 -15.07 0.76 18.33
CA ASN A 139 -14.46 1.61 19.34
C ASN A 139 -14.86 1.16 20.76
N PHE A 140 -13.93 0.54 21.48
CA PHE A 140 -14.14 0.04 22.85
C PHE A 140 -13.55 0.96 23.93
N ASP A 141 -13.37 2.25 23.64
CA ASP A 141 -12.86 3.31 24.53
C ASP A 141 -11.36 3.17 24.88
N TYR A 142 -10.87 1.96 25.14
CA TYR A 142 -9.45 1.67 25.43
C TYR A 142 -8.66 1.21 24.19
N PHE A 143 -9.33 0.59 23.22
CA PHE A 143 -8.74 0.15 21.97
C PHE A 143 -9.79 0.15 20.86
N ILE A 144 -9.31 0.20 19.62
CA ILE A 144 -10.15 0.10 18.43
C ILE A 144 -9.80 -1.20 17.71
N LEU A 145 -10.80 -2.02 17.40
CA LEU A 145 -10.61 -3.14 16.48
C LEU A 145 -10.89 -2.68 15.06
N ARG A 146 -10.01 -3.04 14.13
CA ARG A 146 -10.15 -2.72 12.70
C ARG A 146 -10.27 -4.02 11.91
N PHE A 147 -11.28 -4.07 11.05
CA PHE A 147 -11.49 -5.11 10.07
C PHE A 147 -11.50 -4.44 8.71
N ASP A 148 -10.41 -4.56 7.97
CA ASP A 148 -10.25 -3.90 6.67
C ASP A 148 -10.30 -4.97 5.56
N MET A 149 -11.24 -4.82 4.64
CA MET A 149 -11.42 -5.65 3.45
C MET A 149 -10.95 -4.83 2.24
N GLY A 150 -9.76 -5.15 1.73
CA GLY A 150 -9.17 -4.49 0.56
C GLY A 150 -9.33 -5.32 -0.70
N MET A 151 -9.63 -4.66 -1.81
CA MET A 151 -9.58 -5.21 -3.16
C MET A 151 -8.56 -4.45 -3.99
N LYS A 152 -7.73 -5.16 -4.75
CA LYS A 152 -6.85 -4.53 -5.74
C LYS A 152 -7.71 -3.90 -6.84
N ALA A 153 -7.34 -2.70 -7.25
CA ALA A 153 -7.98 -1.95 -8.33
C ALA A 153 -7.08 -1.91 -9.57
N ILE A 154 -5.78 -1.67 -9.35
CA ILE A 154 -4.73 -1.61 -10.36
C ILE A 154 -3.54 -2.41 -9.84
N ASP A 155 -3.16 -3.48 -10.55
CA ASP A 155 -1.97 -4.28 -10.23
C ASP A 155 -0.87 -4.08 -11.30
N PRO A 156 0.18 -3.29 -10.99
CA PRO A 156 1.22 -2.95 -11.96
C PRO A 156 2.15 -4.12 -12.28
N ALA A 157 2.10 -5.22 -11.51
CA ALA A 157 2.93 -6.39 -11.76
C ALA A 157 2.48 -7.20 -12.99
N TYR A 158 1.24 -6.99 -13.46
CA TYR A 158 0.68 -7.68 -14.63
C TYR A 158 0.57 -6.73 -15.83
N GLU A 159 0.92 -7.24 -17.02
CA GLU A 159 0.85 -6.48 -18.27
C GLU A 159 -0.43 -6.75 -19.08
N THR A 160 -1.12 -7.85 -18.78
CA THR A 160 -2.40 -8.19 -19.41
C THR A 160 -3.50 -7.26 -18.91
N ARG A 161 -4.29 -6.69 -19.82
CA ARG A 161 -5.33 -5.71 -19.49
C ARG A 161 -6.35 -6.20 -18.44
N LYS A 162 -6.60 -7.52 -18.39
CA LYS A 162 -7.54 -8.12 -17.42
C LYS A 162 -6.95 -8.21 -16.01
N GLU A 163 -5.66 -8.50 -15.88
CA GLU A 163 -5.00 -8.67 -14.59
C GLU A 163 -4.42 -7.34 -14.07
N HIS A 164 -4.10 -6.41 -14.96
CA HIS A 164 -3.66 -5.06 -14.61
C HIS A 164 -4.79 -4.21 -14.01
N TYR A 165 -6.04 -4.45 -14.42
CA TYR A 165 -7.23 -3.77 -13.90
C TYR A 165 -8.22 -4.76 -13.25
N PRO A 166 -7.91 -5.30 -12.06
CA PRO A 166 -8.85 -6.15 -11.32
C PRO A 166 -10.19 -5.48 -11.02
N ALA A 167 -10.26 -4.13 -11.02
CA ALA A 167 -11.51 -3.39 -10.90
C ALA A 167 -12.57 -3.77 -11.98
N ILE A 168 -12.14 -4.25 -13.15
CA ILE A 168 -13.03 -4.61 -14.27
C ILE A 168 -13.27 -6.13 -14.30
N HIS A 169 -12.29 -6.93 -13.90
CA HIS A 169 -12.38 -8.40 -13.86
C HIS A 169 -11.81 -8.91 -12.52
N PRO A 170 -12.58 -8.83 -11.42
CA PRO A 170 -12.07 -9.16 -10.10
C PRO A 170 -11.89 -10.66 -9.95
N ASP A 171 -10.71 -11.09 -9.50
CA ASP A 171 -10.47 -12.44 -9.01
C ASP A 171 -10.36 -12.41 -7.48
N LEU A 172 -11.40 -12.87 -6.78
CA LEU A 172 -11.44 -12.86 -5.31
C LEU A 172 -10.34 -13.72 -4.66
N GLY A 173 -9.76 -14.69 -5.37
CA GLY A 173 -8.66 -15.50 -4.83
C GLY A 173 -7.31 -14.76 -4.81
N ARG A 174 -7.11 -13.82 -5.74
CA ARG A 174 -5.84 -13.08 -5.91
C ARG A 174 -5.89 -11.63 -5.44
N ASP A 175 -7.06 -11.00 -5.59
CA ASP A 175 -7.22 -9.55 -5.51
C ASP A 175 -7.90 -9.09 -4.22
N PHE A 176 -8.48 -10.02 -3.46
CA PHE A 176 -9.06 -9.73 -2.14
C PHE A 176 -8.03 -9.95 -1.03
N SER A 177 -7.93 -9.01 -0.11
CA SER A 177 -7.13 -9.10 1.11
C SER A 177 -7.96 -8.71 2.32
N PHE A 178 -7.85 -9.51 3.38
CA PHE A 178 -8.48 -9.22 4.66
C PHE A 178 -7.41 -8.93 5.70
N HIS A 179 -7.58 -7.81 6.40
CA HIS A 179 -6.68 -7.39 7.46
C HIS A 179 -7.43 -7.17 8.76
N PHE A 180 -6.80 -7.63 9.84
CA PHE A 180 -7.23 -7.40 11.20
C PHE A 180 -6.13 -6.66 11.96
N ALA A 181 -6.50 -5.61 12.67
CA ALA A 181 -5.57 -4.84 13.49
C ALA A 181 -6.23 -4.33 14.77
N VAL A 182 -5.41 -4.14 15.81
CA VAL A 182 -5.83 -3.56 17.09
C VAL A 182 -5.08 -2.25 17.30
N GLY A 183 -5.80 -1.15 17.48
CA GLY A 183 -5.26 0.20 17.68
C GLY A 183 -5.53 1.18 16.52
N MET A 184 -5.26 2.47 16.76
CA MET A 184 -5.35 3.50 15.72
C MET A 184 -4.23 3.30 14.68
N PRO A 185 -4.50 3.50 13.38
CA PRO A 185 -3.42 3.62 12.42
C PRO A 185 -2.77 4.99 12.64
N PHE A 186 -1.47 4.95 12.96
CA PHE A 186 -0.57 6.09 13.15
C PHE A 186 -0.84 6.92 14.42
#